data_AF-I9KF96-F1
#
_entry.id   AF-I9KF96-F1
#
_cell.length_a   1.000
_cell.length_b   1.000
_cell.length_c   1.000
_cell.angle_alpha   90.00
_cell.angle_beta   90.00
_cell.angle_gamma   90.00
#
_symmetry.space_group_name_H-M   'P 1'
#
loop_
_entity.id
_entity.type
_entity.pdbx_description
1 polymer ?
#
loop_
_entity_poly.entity_id
_entity_poly.type
_entity_poly.pdbx_seq_one_letter_code
_entity_poly.pdbx_strand_id
1 'polypeptide(L)' 'MATKMNENGVSTCKTGEKYEKFQMTVGRKRRTFYHYDYRDTADNELFSCVKPTLEECRRRCNEWL' A
#
# COMPACT_ATOMS: atom_id res chain seq x y z
N MET A 1 -13.41 -20.52 -2.05
CA MET A 1 -13.23 -21.28 -3.31
C MET A 1 -11.99 -20.78 -4.01
N ALA A 2 -11.05 -21.71 -4.26
CA ALA A 2 -9.78 -21.63 -5.00
C ALA A 2 -8.74 -20.55 -4.59
N THR A 3 -7.99 -20.83 -3.51
CA THR A 3 -6.72 -20.14 -3.20
C THR A 3 -5.64 -20.65 -4.16
N LYS A 4 -5.21 -19.80 -5.09
CA LYS A 4 -4.18 -20.12 -6.09
C LYS A 4 -2.80 -19.96 -5.44
N MET A 5 -2.27 -21.04 -4.85
CA MET A 5 -0.90 -21.06 -4.30
C MET A 5 0.09 -21.26 -5.46
N ASN A 6 1.23 -20.55 -5.45
CA ASN A 6 2.38 -20.94 -6.27
C ASN A 6 3.22 -21.98 -5.51
N GLU A 7 4.18 -22.59 -6.22
CA GLU A 7 4.99 -23.76 -5.83
C GLU A 7 5.74 -23.69 -4.49
N ASN A 8 5.80 -22.53 -3.82
CA ASN A 8 6.47 -22.34 -2.54
C ASN A 8 5.51 -22.20 -1.33
N GLY A 9 4.22 -22.51 -1.49
CA GLY A 9 3.27 -22.49 -0.37
C GLY A 9 2.97 -21.10 0.19
N VAL A 10 3.36 -20.04 -0.51
CA VAL A 10 3.04 -18.66 -0.16
C VAL A 10 1.69 -18.29 -0.78
N SER A 11 0.74 -17.92 0.07
CA SER A 11 -0.55 -17.36 -0.32
C SER A 11 -0.30 -16.11 -1.16
N THR A 12 -0.53 -16.17 -2.47
CA THR A 12 -0.33 -15.04 -3.39
C THR A 12 -1.42 -13.97 -3.16
N CYS A 13 -1.35 -13.28 -2.03
CA CYS A 13 -1.97 -11.98 -1.87
C CYS A 13 -1.28 -11.04 -2.86
N LYS A 14 -1.80 -10.94 -4.09
CA LYS A 14 -1.28 -10.15 -5.23
C LYS A 14 -0.18 -9.16 -4.81
N THR A 15 1.06 -9.48 -5.14
CA THR A 15 2.17 -8.53 -5.10
C THR A 15 1.77 -7.31 -5.91
N GLY A 16 1.79 -6.15 -5.28
CA GLY A 16 1.38 -4.92 -5.95
C GLY A 16 1.01 -3.81 -4.99
N GLU A 17 0.94 -2.61 -5.56
CA GLU A 17 0.43 -1.41 -4.92
C GLU A 17 -1.00 -1.64 -4.39
N LYS A 18 -1.19 -1.47 -3.09
CA LYS A 18 -2.51 -1.31 -2.46
C LYS A 18 -2.61 0.09 -1.89
N TYR A 19 -3.76 0.73 -2.09
CA TYR A 19 -4.05 1.98 -1.43
C TYR A 19 -5.50 2.07 -1.02
N GLU A 20 -5.73 2.75 0.11
CA GLU A 20 -7.05 3.08 0.61
C GLU A 20 -7.18 4.60 0.76
N LYS A 21 -8.27 5.13 0.22
CA LYS A 21 -8.60 6.55 0.35
C LYS A 21 -9.49 6.73 1.58
N PHE A 22 -9.05 7.56 2.50
CA PHE A 22 -9.85 7.95 3.66
C PHE A 22 -9.91 9.47 3.79
N GLN A 23 -10.88 9.93 4.56
CA GLN A 23 -11.01 11.35 4.87
C GLN A 23 -10.83 11.52 6.38
N MET A 24 -9.93 12.41 6.75
CA MET A 24 -9.70 12.74 8.14
C MET A 24 -10.05 14.21 8.38
N THR A 25 -10.83 14.46 9.42
CA THR A 25 -11.15 15.82 9.86
C THR A 25 -10.03 16.31 10.76
N VAL A 26 -9.29 17.33 10.33
CA VAL A 26 -8.22 17.96 11.12
C VAL A 26 -8.71 19.36 11.49
N GLY A 27 -9.09 19.54 12.75
CA GLY A 27 -9.76 20.75 13.22
C GLY A 27 -11.13 20.94 12.56
N ARG A 28 -11.36 22.09 11.91
CA ARG A 28 -12.62 22.40 11.19
C ARG A 28 -12.61 21.99 9.71
N LYS A 29 -11.51 21.43 9.20
CA LYS A 29 -11.34 21.12 7.77
C LYS A 29 -11.26 19.60 7.55
N ARG A 30 -12.05 19.08 6.60
CA ARG A 30 -11.90 17.71 6.09
C ARG A 30 -10.77 17.67 5.08
N ARG A 31 -9.82 16.76 5.28
CA ARG A 31 -8.73 16.48 4.34
C ARG A 31 -8.82 15.04 3.88
N THR A 32 -8.49 14.81 2.62
CA THR A 32 -8.37 13.47 2.05
C THR A 32 -6.94 12.99 2.21
N PHE A 33 -6.79 11.74 2.60
CA PHE A 33 -5.52 11.05 2.72
C PHE A 33 -5.60 9.69 2.04
N TYR A 34 -4.44 9.18 1.66
CA TYR A 34 -4.26 7.88 1.05
C TYR A 34 -3.32 7.08 1.94
N HIS A 35 -3.83 5.97 2.47
CA HIS A 35 -2.99 4.94 3.06
C HIS A 35 -2.48 4.08 1.90
N TYR A 36 -1.17 3.90 1.82
CA TYR A 36 -0.52 3.19 0.74
C TYR A 36 0.32 2.08 1.33
N ASP A 37 0.05 0.86 0.89
CA ASP A 37 0.71 -0.37 1.30
C ASP A 37 1.34 -1.02 0.06
N TYR A 38 2.64 -1.16 0.06
CA TYR A 38 3.39 -1.87 -0.97
C TYR A 38 4.10 -3.05 -0.34
N ARG A 39 3.90 -4.23 -0.94
CA ARG A 39 4.57 -5.47 -0.53
C ARG A 39 5.63 -5.82 -1.54
N ASP A 40 6.87 -5.86 -1.08
CA ASP A 40 7.96 -6.35 -1.89
C ASP A 40 7.97 -7.89 -1.92
N THR A 41 8.24 -8.46 -3.09
CA THR A 41 8.26 -9.91 -3.31
C THR A 41 9.52 -10.60 -2.87
N ALA A 42 10.63 -9.87 -2.73
CA ALA A 42 11.93 -10.45 -2.41
C ALA A 42 12.10 -10.64 -0.90
N ASP A 43 11.75 -9.62 -0.10
CA ASP A 43 12.06 -9.62 1.34
C ASP A 43 10.84 -9.77 2.27
N ASN A 44 9.63 -9.87 1.73
CA ASN A 44 8.37 -9.77 2.50
C ASN A 44 8.26 -8.48 3.32
N GLU A 45 9.09 -7.47 3.03
CA GLU A 45 8.96 -6.15 3.64
C GLU A 45 7.69 -5.45 3.15
N LEU A 46 6.99 -4.86 4.10
CA LEU A 46 5.80 -4.06 3.87
C LEU A 46 6.18 -2.60 4.02
N PHE A 47 6.15 -1.86 2.91
CA PHE A 47 6.22 -0.42 2.94
C PHE A 47 4.83 0.16 3.11
N SER A 48 4.58 0.87 4.22
CA SER A 48 3.32 1.60 4.45
C SER A 48 3.56 3.10 4.61
N CYS A 49 2.75 3.91 3.92
CA CYS A 49 2.84 5.37 3.98
C CYS A 49 1.47 6.04 3.90
N VAL A 50 1.30 7.16 4.60
CA VAL A 50 0.10 8.01 4.50
C VAL A 50 0.47 9.36 3.91
N LYS A 51 -0.15 9.73 2.78
CA LYS A 51 0.03 11.05 2.16
C LYS A 51 -1.29 11.66 1.69
N PRO A 52 -1.35 12.99 1.53
CA PRO A 52 -2.54 13.65 0.99
C PRO A 52 -2.80 13.31 -0.48
N THR A 53 -1.80 12.80 -1.22
CA THR A 53 -1.91 12.39 -2.62
C THR A 53 -1.25 11.04 -2.86
N LEU A 54 -1.76 10.29 -3.84
CA LEU A 54 -1.20 8.99 -4.23
C LEU A 54 0.20 9.13 -4.86
N GLU A 55 0.45 10.20 -5.61
CA GLU A 55 1.74 10.47 -6.26
C GLU A 55 2.88 10.63 -5.23
N GLU A 56 2.62 11.28 -4.10
CA GLU A 56 3.59 11.37 -3.01
C GLU A 56 3.91 10.00 -2.41
N CYS A 57 2.91 9.14 -2.23
CA CYS A 57 3.13 7.77 -1.78
C CYS A 57 3.96 6.98 -2.79
N ARG A 58 3.65 7.09 -4.09
CA ARG A 58 4.41 6.42 -5.16
C ARG A 58 5.85 6.91 -5.24
N ARG A 59 6.09 8.22 -5.13
CA ARG A 59 7.44 8.77 -5.09
C ARG A 59 8.23 8.18 -3.91
N ARG A 60 7.63 8.14 -2.73
CA ARG A 60 8.27 7.58 -1.53
C ARG A 60 8.51 6.08 -1.64
N CYS A 61 7.59 5.34 -2.27
CA CYS A 61 7.75 3.93 -2.59
C CYS A 61 8.91 3.71 -3.56
N ASN A 62 9.06 4.57 -4.58
CA ASN A 62 10.15 4.51 -5.55
C ASN A 62 11.51 4.96 -4.96
N GLU A 63 11.51 5.75 -3.89
CA GLU A 63 12.72 6.03 -3.11
C GLU A 63 13.08 4.89 -2.15
N TRP A 64 12.11 4.02 -1.85
CA TRP A 64 12.27 2.90 -0.92
C TRP A 64 12.68 1.60 -1.63
N LEU A 65 12.13 1.35 -2.82
CA LEU A 65 12.57 0.33 -3.79
C LEU A 65 13.96 0.64 -4.33
#